data_AF-A0A9E2IW72-F1
#
_entry.id   AF-A0A9E2IW72-F1
#
_cell.length_a   1.000
_cell.length_b   1.000
_cell.length_c   1.000
_cell.angle_alpha   90.00
_cell.angle_beta   90.00
_cell.angle_gamma   90.00
#
_symmetry.space_group_name_H-M   'P 1'
#
loop_
_entity.id
_entity.type
_entity.pdbx_description
1 polymer ?
#
loop_
_entity_poly.entity_id
_entity_poly.type
_entity_poly.pdbx_seq_one_letter_code
_entity_poly.pdbx_strand_id
1 'polypeptide(L)' 'MSYQKEISLIKFYVAGVLQKVVDRARQVHGGLGMTDDTIISFFFRHERAARIYDGTDEVHKMSVAKRILQEYSGRTVR' A
#
# COMPACT_ATOMS: atom_id res chain seq x y z
N MET A 1 -14.02 -9.19 -18.55
CA MET A 1 -13.20 -8.05 -18.07
C MET A 1 -12.22 -8.57 -17.02
N SER A 2 -10.94 -8.22 -17.11
CA SER A 2 -9.93 -8.59 -16.11
C SER A 2 -9.65 -7.39 -15.21
N TYR A 3 -9.85 -7.54 -13.90
CA TYR A 3 -9.65 -6.47 -12.89
C TYR A 3 -8.31 -6.59 -12.16
N GLN A 4 -7.38 -7.39 -12.69
CA GLN A 4 -6.13 -7.73 -12.00
C GLN A 4 -5.23 -6.49 -11.80
N LYS A 5 -5.28 -5.51 -12.70
CA LYS A 5 -4.52 -4.27 -12.61
C LYS A 5 -5.03 -3.42 -11.44
N GLU A 6 -6.35 -3.24 -11.36
CA GLU A 6 -7.05 -2.47 -10.35
C GLU A 6 -6.86 -3.10 -8.96
N ILE A 7 -6.95 -4.43 -8.85
CA ILE A 7 -6.74 -5.17 -7.60
C ILE A 7 -5.30 -5.01 -7.10
N SER A 8 -4.30 -5.19 -7.97
CA SER A 8 -2.91 -4.96 -7.55
C SER A 8 -2.64 -3.50 -7.19
N LEU A 9 -3.25 -2.55 -7.90
CA LEU A 9 -3.10 -1.11 -7.62
C LEU A 9 -3.67 -0.74 -6.25
N ILE A 10 -4.92 -1.13 -5.96
CA ILE A 10 -5.58 -0.76 -4.71
C ILE A 10 -4.84 -1.33 -3.49
N LYS A 11 -4.30 -2.56 -3.59
CA LYS A 11 -3.57 -3.21 -2.50
C LYS A 11 -2.44 -2.35 -1.98
N PHE A 12 -1.46 -2.01 -2.82
CA PHE A 12 -0.27 -1.30 -2.34
C PHE A 12 -0.57 0.18 -2.06
N TYR A 13 -1.55 0.75 -2.78
CA TYR A 13 -1.91 2.16 -2.62
C TYR A 13 -2.60 2.40 -1.28
N VAL A 14 -3.65 1.65 -0.97
CA VAL A 14 -4.43 1.81 0.27
C VAL A 14 -3.56 1.49 1.49
N ALA A 15 -2.73 0.44 1.41
CA ALA A 15 -1.78 0.12 2.47
C ALA A 15 -0.82 1.31 2.76
N GLY A 16 -0.25 1.90 1.70
CA GLY A 16 0.57 3.10 1.82
C GLY A 16 -0.15 4.31 2.42
N VAL A 17 -1.45 4.47 2.15
CA VAL A 17 -2.28 5.53 2.74
C VAL A 17 -2.53 5.25 4.23
N LEU A 18 -2.94 4.04 4.58
CA LEU A 18 -3.23 3.67 5.97
C LEU A 18 -1.98 3.83 6.85
N GLN A 19 -0.80 3.40 6.37
CA GLN A 19 0.46 3.57 7.10
C GLN A 19 0.74 5.04 7.42
N LYS A 20 0.50 5.96 6.46
CA LYS A 20 0.71 7.41 6.66
C LYS A 20 -0.29 8.00 7.65
N VAL A 21 -1.54 7.57 7.59
CA VAL A 21 -2.59 8.05 8.51
C VAL A 21 -2.28 7.61 9.93
N VAL A 22 -1.95 6.33 10.13
CA VAL A 22 -1.63 5.79 11.45
C VAL A 22 -0.36 6.40 12.02
N ASP A 23 0.69 6.59 11.20
CA ASP A 23 1.92 7.23 11.67
C ASP A 23 1.66 8.68 12.11
N ARG A 24 0.84 9.43 11.38
CA ARG A 24 0.43 10.78 11.80
C ARG A 24 -0.37 10.77 13.09
N ALA A 25 -1.32 9.84 13.25
CA ALA A 25 -2.08 9.70 14.49
C ALA A 25 -1.15 9.41 15.67
N ARG A 26 -0.19 8.50 15.48
CA ARG A 26 0.84 8.14 16.47
C ARG A 26 1.67 9.35 16.88
N GLN A 27 2.13 10.13 15.91
CA GLN A 27 2.94 11.32 16.17
C GLN A 27 2.18 12.38 17.00
N VAL A 28 0.89 12.59 16.73
CA VAL A 28 0.05 13.56 17.47
C VAL A 28 -0.19 13.11 18.92
N HIS A 29 -0.25 11.81 19.18
CA HIS A 29 -0.45 11.26 20.53
C HIS A 29 0.86 11.17 21.35
N GLY A 30 2.01 11.51 20.77
CA GLY A 30 3.30 11.46 21.46
C GLY A 30 3.62 10.08 22.04
N GLY A 31 4.07 10.04 23.30
CA GLY A 31 4.42 8.80 23.99
C GLY A 31 3.24 7.82 24.08
N LEU A 32 2.02 8.31 24.27
CA LEU A 32 0.80 7.49 24.35
C LEU A 32 0.51 6.77 23.02
N GLY A 33 0.89 7.36 21.88
CA GLY A 33 0.76 6.69 20.58
C GLY A 33 1.65 5.46 20.43
N MET A 34 2.70 5.34 21.26
CA MET A 34 3.65 4.23 21.23
C MET A 34 3.26 3.08 22.16
N THR A 35 2.31 3.29 23.07
CA THR A 35 1.89 2.27 24.04
C THR A 35 0.66 1.52 23.53
N ASP A 36 0.42 0.35 24.12
CA ASP A 36 -0.78 -0.45 23.86
C ASP A 36 -2.02 0.07 24.64
N ASP A 37 -1.92 1.24 25.30
CA ASP A 37 -3.05 1.92 25.94
C ASP A 37 -4.01 2.53 24.91
N THR A 38 -3.57 2.64 23.65
CA THR A 38 -4.42 3.02 22.51
C THR A 38 -4.33 1.98 21.41
N ILE A 39 -5.35 1.92 20.55
CA ILE A 39 -5.36 1.01 19.39
C ILE A 39 -4.35 1.40 18.29
N ILE A 40 -3.72 2.59 18.39
CA ILE A 40 -2.85 3.15 17.35
C ILE A 40 -1.58 2.29 17.17
N SER A 41 -0.99 1.80 18.28
CA SER A 41 0.20 0.94 18.24
C SER A 41 -0.06 -0.38 17.51
N PHE A 42 -1.26 -0.95 17.69
CA PHE A 42 -1.72 -2.16 17.01
C PHE A 42 -1.83 -1.92 15.52
N PHE A 43 -2.57 -0.89 15.10
CA PHE A 43 -2.74 -0.57 13.68
C PHE A 43 -1.41 -0.26 13.00
N PHE A 44 -0.47 0.39 13.69
CA PHE A 44 0.84 0.70 13.12
C PHE A 44 1.62 -0.56 12.76
N ARG A 45 1.64 -1.54 13.69
CA ARG A 45 2.31 -2.83 13.50
C ARG A 45 1.59 -3.69 12.47
N HIS A 46 0.26 -3.74 12.55
CA HIS A 46 -0.56 -4.54 11.64
C HIS A 46 -0.42 -4.04 10.20
N GLU A 47 -0.52 -2.73 9.99
CA GLU A 47 -0.44 -2.15 8.65
C GLU A 47 0.96 -2.36 8.04
N ARG A 48 2.01 -2.27 8.85
CA ARG A 48 3.35 -2.57 8.35
C ARG A 48 3.43 -3.99 7.80
N ALA A 49 2.76 -4.95 8.44
CA ALA A 49 2.72 -6.33 8.00
C ALA A 49 1.82 -6.54 6.76
N ALA A 50 0.72 -5.79 6.63
CA ALA A 50 -0.18 -5.82 5.46
C ALA A 50 0.53 -5.48 4.14
N ARG A 51 1.58 -4.66 4.19
CA ARG A 51 2.44 -4.36 3.03
C ARG A 51 3.32 -5.53 2.57
N ILE A 52 3.41 -6.60 3.35
CA ILE A 52 4.21 -7.80 3.07
C ILE A 52 3.32 -8.99 2.71
N TYR A 53 2.24 -9.19 3.47
CA TYR A 53 1.29 -10.27 3.21
C TYR A 53 0.59 -10.10 1.86
N ASP A 54 0.18 -11.22 1.27
CA ASP A 54 -0.49 -11.29 -0.04
C ASP A 54 0.31 -10.62 -1.19
N GLY A 55 1.64 -10.72 -1.11
CA GLY A 55 2.60 -10.17 -2.06
C GLY A 55 3.10 -8.79 -1.65
N THR A 56 4.41 -8.58 -1.66
CA THR A 56 5.01 -7.28 -1.30
C THR A 56 4.56 -6.19 -2.25
N ASP A 57 4.57 -4.94 -1.80
CA ASP A 57 4.17 -3.79 -2.62
C ASP A 57 4.97 -3.70 -3.93
N GLU A 58 6.24 -4.08 -3.91
CA GLU A 58 7.11 -4.10 -5.09
C GLU A 58 6.61 -5.13 -6.12
N VAL A 59 6.14 -6.30 -5.69
CA VAL A 59 5.55 -7.31 -6.58
C VAL A 59 4.28 -6.78 -7.24
N HIS A 60 3.40 -6.13 -6.48
CA HIS A 60 2.17 -5.53 -7.04
C HIS A 60 2.48 -4.37 -7.98
N LYS A 61 3.42 -3.50 -7.64
CA LYS A 61 3.90 -2.41 -8.52
C LYS A 61 4.46 -2.96 -9.83
N MET A 62 5.30 -4.00 -9.78
CA MET A 62 5.86 -4.65 -10.98
C MET A 62 4.77 -5.28 -11.85
N SER A 63 3.80 -5.98 -11.23
CA SER A 63 2.65 -6.56 -11.93
C SER A 63 1.83 -5.49 -12.66
N VAL A 64 1.50 -4.39 -11.97
CA VAL A 64 0.77 -3.26 -12.55
C VAL A 64 1.57 -2.59 -13.66
N ALA A 65 2.85 -2.30 -13.44
CA ALA A 65 3.72 -1.68 -14.44
C ALA A 65 3.80 -2.51 -15.72
N LYS A 66 3.99 -3.84 -15.60
CA LYS A 66 4.04 -4.75 -16.75
C LYS A 66 2.75 -4.70 -17.57
N ARG A 67 1.59 -4.71 -16.90
CA ARG A 67 0.28 -4.64 -17.54
C ARG A 67 0.04 -3.30 -18.24
N ILE A 68 0.39 -2.20 -17.57
CA ILE A 68 0.32 -0.86 -18.18
C ILE A 68 1.19 -0.82 -19.43
N LEU A 69 2.47 -1.20 -19.35
CA LEU A 69 3.38 -1.16 -20.50
C LEU A 69 2.91 -2.02 -21.68
N GLN A 70 2.27 -3.17 -21.41
CA GLN A 70 1.65 -4.00 -22.46
C GLN A 70 0.55 -3.25 -23.23
N GLU A 71 -0.22 -2.38 -22.58
CA GLU A 71 -1.27 -1.56 -23.24
C GLU A 71 -0.69 -0.52 -24.21
N TYR A 72 0.59 -0.15 -24.03
CA TYR A 72 1.32 0.79 -24.89
C TYR A 72 2.24 0.10 -25.91
N SER A 73 2.39 -1.22 -25.82
CA SER A 73 3.21 -1.98 -26.76
C SER A 73 2.73 -1.77 -28.20
N GLY A 74 3.64 -1.36 -29.09
CA GLY A 74 3.34 -1.10 -30.50
C GLY A 74 2.72 0.26 -30.81
N ARG A 75 2.56 1.16 -29.83
CA ARG A 75 2.14 2.55 -30.12
C ARG A 75 3.33 3.36 -30.63
N THR A 76 3.25 3.87 -31.85
CA THR A 76 4.22 4.84 -32.38
C THR A 76 3.91 6.22 -31.80
N VAL A 77 4.82 6.74 -30.98
CA VAL A 77 4.77 8.15 -30.55
C VAL A 77 5.19 8.98 -31.76
N ARG A 78 4.29 9.84 -32.24
CA ARG A 78 4.60 10.83 -33.28
C ARG A 78 5.36 12.01 -32.69
#